data_AF-A0A3T1CD42-F1
#
_entry.id   AF-A0A3T1CD42-F1
#
_cell.length_a   1.000
_cell.length_b   1.000
_cell.length_c   1.000
_cell.angle_alpha   90.00
_cell.angle_beta   90.00
_cell.angle_gamma   90.00
#
_symmetry.space_group_name_H-M   'P 1'
#
loop_
_entity.id
_entity.type
_entity.pdbx_description
1 polymer ?
#
loop_
_entity_poly.entity_id
_entity_poly.type
_entity_poly.pdbx_seq_one_letter_code
_entity_poly.pdbx_strand_id
1 'polypeptide(L)'
;MSAELYEIQYFGVTKQGHWVAEDSNLHALKERMQELAAVKIAPCIDASVFNKLMECDLFVPIFHGPYGEDGTIQGFFEILDKAYIGPDHVYAAIAMDKAHTKYLMQAHQIATLPFVEITYKSGKQIVPQLFSRFKTN
;
A
#
# COMPACT_ATOMS: atom_id res chain seq x y z
N MET A 1 -12.23 8.68 25.91
CA MET A 1 -11.67 9.81 25.14
C MET A 1 -11.79 9.65 23.62
N SER A 2 -11.52 8.49 22.98
CA SER A 2 -11.66 8.42 21.50
C SER A 2 -13.11 8.29 20.99
N ALA A 3 -13.99 7.60 21.72
CA ALA A 3 -15.38 7.34 21.30
C ALA A 3 -16.30 8.57 21.32
N GLU A 4 -15.86 9.68 21.91
CA GLU A 4 -16.63 10.94 21.92
C GLU A 4 -16.41 11.77 20.64
N LEU A 5 -15.37 11.45 19.87
CA LEU A 5 -14.96 12.20 18.67
C LEU A 5 -15.08 11.40 17.38
N TYR A 6 -14.99 10.08 17.45
CA TYR A 6 -14.98 9.21 16.28
C TYR A 6 -15.87 7.99 16.46
N GLU A 7 -16.67 7.70 15.45
CA GLU A 7 -17.25 6.39 15.21
C GLU A 7 -16.28 5.59 14.33
N ILE A 8 -15.98 4.35 14.73
CA ILE A 8 -14.96 3.53 14.05
C ILE A 8 -15.64 2.41 13.30
N GLN A 9 -15.37 2.34 11.99
CA GLN A 9 -15.74 1.22 11.15
C GLN A 9 -14.49 0.53 10.60
N TYR A 10 -14.51 -0.80 10.56
CA TYR A 10 -13.37 -1.60 10.14
C TYR A 10 -13.57 -2.13 8.74
N PHE A 11 -12.57 -1.93 7.89
CA PHE A 11 -12.54 -2.47 6.53
C PHE A 11 -11.33 -3.37 6.35
N GLY A 12 -11.51 -4.44 5.60
CA GLY A 12 -10.48 -5.42 5.30
C GLY A 12 -10.54 -5.83 3.83
N VAL A 13 -9.38 -6.18 3.28
CA VAL A 13 -9.25 -6.70 1.91
C VAL A 13 -8.60 -8.06 1.99
N THR A 14 -9.29 -9.10 1.52
CA THR A 14 -8.73 -10.46 1.50
C THR A 14 -7.53 -10.54 0.55
N LYS A 15 -6.74 -11.61 0.63
CA LYS A 15 -5.62 -11.83 -0.32
C LYS A 15 -6.07 -11.97 -1.77
N GLN A 16 -7.34 -12.29 -1.99
CA GLN A 16 -7.98 -12.40 -3.30
C GLN A 16 -8.58 -11.06 -3.75
N GLY A 17 -8.47 -9.99 -2.95
CA GLY A 17 -8.96 -8.66 -3.29
C GLY A 17 -10.44 -8.42 -3.00
N HIS A 18 -11.07 -9.25 -2.17
CA HIS A 18 -12.48 -9.04 -1.75
C HIS A 18 -12.53 -8.09 -0.56
N TRP A 19 -13.35 -7.04 -0.65
CA TRP A 19 -13.52 -6.08 0.42
C TRP A 19 -14.60 -6.49 1.41
N VAL A 20 -14.34 -6.25 2.69
CA VAL A 20 -15.20 -6.64 3.81
C VAL A 20 -15.31 -5.48 4.77
N ALA A 21 -16.50 -5.20 5.27
CA ALA A 21 -16.74 -4.25 6.35
C ALA A 21 -17.21 -4.97 7.61
N GLU A 22 -16.77 -4.50 8.78
CA GLU A 22 -17.13 -4.99 10.10
C GLU A 22 -17.22 -3.82 11.09
N ASP A 23 -18.24 -3.83 11.95
CA ASP A 23 -18.59 -2.67 12.78
C ASP A 23 -18.09 -2.85 14.23
N SER A 24 -17.78 -4.09 14.63
CA SER A 24 -17.48 -4.41 16.02
C SER A 24 -16.01 -4.15 16.40
N ASN A 25 -15.07 -4.89 15.82
CA ASN A 25 -13.64 -4.77 16.11
C ASN A 25 -12.76 -5.47 15.05
N LEU A 26 -11.45 -5.24 15.15
CA LEU A 26 -10.45 -5.87 14.26
C LEU A 26 -10.41 -7.41 14.34
N HIS A 27 -10.83 -8.03 15.44
CA HIS A 27 -10.83 -9.49 15.56
C HIS A 27 -11.97 -10.09 14.74
N ALA A 28 -13.19 -9.58 14.88
CA ALA A 28 -14.32 -9.97 14.05
C ALA A 28 -14.06 -9.73 12.56
N LEU A 29 -13.40 -8.61 12.20
CA LEU A 29 -13.00 -8.36 10.82
C LEU A 29 -12.09 -9.47 10.30
N LYS A 30 -11.08 -9.87 11.09
CA LYS A 30 -10.15 -10.95 10.70
C LYS A 30 -10.87 -12.28 10.52
N GLU A 31 -11.80 -12.63 11.38
CA GLU A 31 -12.61 -13.86 11.25
C GLU A 31 -13.41 -13.83 9.95
N ARG A 32 -14.12 -12.73 9.68
CA ARG A 32 -14.91 -12.57 8.45
C ARG A 32 -14.06 -12.61 7.18
N MET A 33 -12.86 -12.01 7.22
CA MET A 33 -11.89 -12.11 6.12
C MET A 33 -11.42 -13.55 5.87
N GLN A 34 -11.27 -14.37 6.93
CA GLN A 34 -10.88 -15.77 6.81
C GLN A 34 -11.99 -16.62 6.21
N GLU A 35 -13.25 -16.39 6.61
CA GLU A 35 -14.42 -17.05 6.02
C GLU A 35 -14.51 -16.79 4.50
N LEU A 36 -14.21 -15.56 4.08
CA LEU A 36 -14.25 -15.13 2.69
C LEU A 36 -12.99 -15.48 1.89
N ALA A 37 -11.90 -15.91 2.54
CA ALA A 37 -10.63 -16.22 1.86
C ALA A 37 -10.72 -17.42 0.89
N ALA A 38 -11.72 -18.28 1.07
CA ALA A 38 -11.96 -19.44 0.20
C ALA A 38 -12.84 -19.10 -1.02
N VAL A 39 -13.45 -17.93 -1.06
CA VAL A 39 -14.37 -17.53 -2.13
C VAL A 39 -13.56 -17.18 -3.38
N LYS A 40 -13.80 -17.92 -4.47
CA LYS A 40 -13.12 -17.74 -5.77
C LYS A 40 -13.92 -16.85 -6.70
N ILE A 41 -14.11 -15.60 -6.30
CA ILE A 41 -14.67 -14.55 -7.15
C ILE A 41 -13.56 -13.58 -7.55
N ALA A 42 -13.82 -12.80 -8.60
CA ALA A 42 -12.91 -11.72 -8.98
C ALA A 42 -12.81 -10.69 -7.83
N PRO A 43 -11.67 -9.98 -7.69
CA PRO A 43 -11.56 -8.87 -6.76
C PRO A 43 -12.72 -7.89 -6.93
N CYS A 44 -13.41 -7.56 -5.85
CA CYS A 44 -14.52 -6.64 -5.90
C CYS A 44 -14.79 -5.97 -4.56
N ILE A 45 -15.56 -4.88 -4.66
CA ILE A 45 -16.17 -4.17 -3.54
C ILE A 45 -17.67 -4.32 -3.72
N ASP A 46 -18.32 -5.06 -2.83
CA ASP A 46 -19.77 -5.20 -2.85
C ASP A 46 -20.43 -3.84 -2.59
N ALA A 47 -21.60 -3.58 -3.20
CA ALA A 47 -22.29 -2.30 -3.08
C ALA A 47 -22.56 -1.90 -1.61
N SER A 48 -22.86 -2.87 -0.74
CA SER A 48 -23.06 -2.62 0.69
C SER A 48 -21.77 -2.17 1.39
N VAL A 49 -20.62 -2.73 1.02
CA VAL A 49 -19.31 -2.34 1.56
C VAL A 49 -18.90 -0.98 1.00
N PHE A 50 -19.15 -0.75 -0.29
CA PHE A 50 -18.86 0.53 -0.93
C PHE A 50 -19.67 1.68 -0.33
N ASN A 51 -20.96 1.47 -0.05
CA ASN A 51 -21.79 2.49 0.61
C ASN A 51 -21.25 2.85 2.00
N LYS A 52 -20.85 1.85 2.80
CA LYS A 52 -20.21 2.07 4.11
C LYS A 52 -18.89 2.84 3.99
N LEU A 53 -18.06 2.55 2.97
CA LEU A 53 -16.86 3.36 2.69
C LEU A 53 -17.22 4.82 2.39
N MET A 54 -18.28 5.06 1.62
CA MET A 54 -18.71 6.41 1.27
C MET A 54 -19.33 7.18 2.44
N GLU A 55 -19.81 6.50 3.48
CA GLU A 55 -20.27 7.11 4.73
C GLU A 55 -19.10 7.56 5.64
N CYS A 56 -17.89 7.05 5.41
CA CYS A 56 -16.72 7.44 6.20
C CYS A 56 -16.17 8.81 5.78
N ASP A 57 -15.81 9.62 6.78
CA ASP A 57 -15.21 10.94 6.56
C ASP A 57 -13.68 10.90 6.44
N LEU A 58 -13.04 9.98 7.16
CA LEU A 58 -11.59 9.86 7.28
C LEU A 58 -11.15 8.40 7.32
N PHE A 59 -10.15 8.06 6.51
CA PHE A 59 -9.54 6.74 6.51
C PHE A 59 -8.21 6.70 7.26
N VAL A 60 -7.99 5.62 8.01
CA VAL A 60 -6.70 5.31 8.64
C VAL A 60 -6.16 4.02 8.01
N PRO A 61 -5.44 4.11 6.88
CA PRO A 61 -4.91 2.92 6.23
C PRO A 61 -3.83 2.26 7.10
N ILE A 62 -4.05 0.98 7.42
CA ILE A 62 -3.12 0.14 8.20
C ILE A 62 -2.61 -1.04 7.36
N PHE A 63 -2.55 -0.85 6.05
CA PHE A 63 -2.03 -1.83 5.10
C PHE A 63 -0.51 -1.93 5.20
N HIS A 64 0.02 -3.12 4.91
CA HIS A 64 1.46 -3.34 4.80
C HIS A 64 1.84 -3.75 3.39
N GLY A 65 2.92 -3.14 2.87
CA GLY A 65 3.52 -3.54 1.60
C GLY A 65 2.71 -3.13 0.36
N PRO A 66 2.72 -3.96 -0.71
CA PRO A 66 2.09 -3.63 -1.99
C PRO A 66 0.62 -3.23 -1.84
N TYR A 67 0.18 -2.29 -2.67
CA TYR A 67 -1.13 -1.64 -2.67
C TYR A 67 -1.44 -0.74 -1.47
N GLY A 68 -0.76 -0.94 -0.33
CA GLY A 68 -0.96 -0.18 0.90
C GLY A 68 -0.03 1.02 1.06
N GLU A 69 1.24 0.83 0.73
CA GLU A 69 2.30 1.82 0.95
C GLU A 69 2.84 2.41 -0.38
N ASP A 70 2.41 1.89 -1.53
CA ASP A 70 2.91 2.25 -2.86
C ASP A 70 2.08 3.34 -3.58
N GLY A 71 1.14 3.97 -2.88
CA GLY A 71 0.27 5.00 -3.45
C GLY A 71 -1.03 4.47 -4.05
N THR A 72 -1.22 3.16 -4.19
CA THR A 72 -2.43 2.60 -4.82
C THR A 72 -3.69 2.93 -4.03
N ILE A 73 -3.71 2.62 -2.72
CA ILE A 73 -4.88 2.90 -1.88
C ILE A 73 -5.10 4.39 -1.64
N GLN A 74 -4.02 5.17 -1.56
CA GLN A 74 -4.07 6.62 -1.44
C GLN A 74 -4.75 7.22 -2.67
N GLY A 75 -4.34 6.82 -3.87
CA GLY A 75 -4.97 7.26 -5.12
C GLY A 75 -6.44 6.84 -5.22
N PHE A 76 -6.81 5.67 -4.69
CA PHE A 76 -8.22 5.28 -4.59
C PHE A 76 -9.02 6.22 -3.69
N PHE A 77 -8.51 6.59 -2.52
CA PHE A 77 -9.17 7.55 -1.64
C PHE A 77 -9.26 8.95 -2.27
N GLU A 78 -8.22 9.39 -3.00
CA GLU A 78 -8.26 10.65 -3.75
C GLU A 78 -9.35 10.66 -4.84
N ILE A 79 -9.54 9.55 -5.57
CA ILE A 79 -10.62 9.43 -6.56
C ILE A 79 -12.00 9.53 -5.90
N LEU A 80 -12.14 8.99 -4.68
CA LEU A 80 -13.39 9.04 -3.92
C LEU A 80 -13.62 10.38 -3.21
N ASP A 81 -12.68 11.33 -3.30
CA ASP A 81 -12.68 12.59 -2.55
C ASP A 81 -12.80 12.36 -1.03
N LYS A 82 -12.00 11.42 -0.52
CA LYS A 82 -11.98 11.03 0.89
C LYS A 82 -10.68 11.38 1.57
N ALA A 83 -10.77 11.98 2.75
CA ALA A 83 -9.60 12.25 3.58
C ALA A 83 -8.99 10.93 4.10
N TYR A 84 -7.67 10.89 4.22
CA TYR A 84 -6.97 9.75 4.81
C TYR A 84 -5.70 10.20 5.53
N ILE A 85 -5.25 9.39 6.50
CA ILE A 85 -3.99 9.60 7.21
C ILE A 85 -2.84 8.99 6.41
N GLY A 86 -1.82 9.80 6.14
CA GLY A 86 -0.60 9.34 5.48
C GLY A 86 -0.10 10.34 4.43
N PRO A 87 0.91 9.95 3.63
CA PRO A 87 1.40 10.76 2.52
C PRO A 87 0.43 10.76 1.33
N ASP A 88 0.50 11.80 0.49
CA ASP A 88 -0.15 11.82 -0.83
C ASP A 88 0.32 10.64 -1.69
N HIS A 89 -0.51 10.19 -2.63
CA HIS A 89 -0.24 8.98 -3.44
C HIS A 89 1.13 9.00 -4.13
N VAL A 90 1.56 10.15 -4.66
CA VAL A 90 2.87 10.29 -5.33
C VAL A 90 4.03 10.07 -4.37
N TYR A 91 3.94 10.63 -3.15
CA TYR A 91 5.01 10.49 -2.17
C TYR A 91 5.07 9.08 -1.58
N ALA A 92 3.91 8.44 -1.41
CA ALA A 92 3.83 7.02 -1.06
C ALA A 92 4.57 6.15 -2.10
N ALA A 93 4.23 6.34 -3.39
CA ALA A 93 4.86 5.61 -4.49
C ALA A 93 6.39 5.80 -4.54
N ILE A 94 6.86 7.05 -4.42
CA ILE A 94 8.29 7.35 -4.42
C ILE A 94 8.99 6.72 -3.20
N ALA A 95 8.40 6.84 -2.01
CA ALA A 95 8.99 6.32 -0.78
C ALA A 95 9.08 4.78 -0.76
N MET A 96 8.11 4.10 -1.38
CA MET A 96 8.09 2.64 -1.48
C MET A 96 9.17 2.12 -2.46
N ASP A 97 9.43 2.86 -3.55
CA ASP A 97 10.49 2.53 -4.50
C ASP A 97 11.85 3.08 -4.03
N LYS A 98 12.72 2.17 -3.57
CA LYS A 98 14.05 2.51 -3.07
C LYS A 98 14.95 3.18 -4.11
N ALA A 99 14.83 2.85 -5.39
CA ALA A 99 15.63 3.47 -6.44
C ALA A 99 15.18 4.92 -6.64
N HIS A 100 13.87 5.14 -6.80
CA HIS A 100 13.30 6.48 -6.97
C HIS A 100 13.51 7.36 -5.74
N THR A 101 13.36 6.82 -4.52
CA THR A 101 13.73 7.51 -3.28
C THR A 101 15.19 7.99 -3.34
N LYS A 102 16.13 7.11 -3.72
CA LYS A 102 17.55 7.48 -3.80
C LYS A 102 17.83 8.52 -4.89
N TYR A 103 17.18 8.41 -6.05
CA TYR A 103 17.28 9.42 -7.10
C TYR A 103 16.80 10.79 -6.62
N LEU A 104 15.65 10.86 -5.94
CA LEU A 104 15.14 12.10 -5.38
C LEU A 104 16.08 12.67 -4.31
N MET A 105 16.56 11.85 -3.39
CA MET A 105 17.54 12.26 -2.37
C MET A 105 18.82 12.83 -3.01
N GLN A 106 19.37 12.17 -4.03
CA GLN A 106 20.55 12.63 -4.76
C GLN A 106 20.32 13.97 -5.47
N ALA A 107 19.15 14.16 -6.09
CA ALA A 107 18.78 15.43 -6.71
C ALA A 107 18.76 16.60 -5.71
N HIS A 108 18.44 16.30 -4.45
CA HIS A 108 18.47 17.25 -3.32
C HIS A 108 19.76 17.21 -2.51
N GLN A 109 20.83 16.57 -3.00
CA GLN A 109 22.14 16.48 -2.34
C GLN A 109 22.09 15.83 -0.94
N ILE A 110 21.10 14.98 -0.69
CA ILE A 110 21.00 14.17 0.53
C ILE A 110 21.79 12.87 0.32
N ALA A 111 22.69 12.57 1.26
CA ALA A 111 23.56 11.41 1.16
C ALA A 111 22.78 10.08 1.14
N THR A 112 23.16 9.19 0.22
CA THR A 112 22.65 7.81 0.13
C THR A 112 23.81 6.84 -0.15
N LEU A 113 23.65 5.57 0.23
CA LEU A 113 24.64 4.54 -0.15
C LEU A 113 24.71 4.41 -1.68
N PRO A 114 25.91 4.26 -2.28
CA PRO A 114 26.08 3.97 -3.70
C PRO A 114 25.21 2.79 -4.13
N PHE A 115 24.61 2.88 -5.31
CA PHE A 115 23.73 1.85 -5.84
C PHE A 115 23.77 1.80 -7.36
N VAL A 116 23.32 0.68 -7.91
CA VAL A 116 23.02 0.50 -9.33
C VAL A 116 21.63 -0.10 -9.42
N GLU A 117 20.74 0.49 -10.20
CA GLU A 117 19.43 -0.07 -10.48
C GLU A 117 19.53 -1.13 -11.59
N ILE A 118 18.91 -2.29 -11.38
CA ILE A 118 18.88 -3.39 -12.35
C ILE A 118 17.42 -3.68 -12.68
N THR A 119 17.06 -3.51 -13.95
CA THR A 119 15.72 -3.81 -14.46
C THR A 119 15.70 -5.19 -15.10
N TYR A 120 14.52 -5.74 -15.40
CA TYR A 120 14.42 -7.00 -16.13
C TYR A 120 15.15 -6.99 -17.48
N LYS A 121 15.14 -5.83 -18.17
CA LYS A 121 15.84 -5.66 -19.47
C LYS A 121 17.35 -5.59 -19.29
N SER A 122 17.83 -4.81 -18.31
CA SER A 122 19.27 -4.61 -18.11
C SER A 122 19.95 -5.76 -17.37
N GLY A 123 19.21 -6.51 -16.54
CA GLY A 123 19.74 -7.59 -15.71
C GLY A 123 20.41 -8.72 -16.49
N LYS A 124 19.85 -9.11 -17.65
CA LYS A 124 20.46 -10.16 -18.50
C LYS A 124 21.85 -9.81 -19.01
N GLN A 125 22.15 -8.52 -19.19
CA GLN A 125 23.43 -8.04 -19.71
C GLN A 125 24.39 -7.66 -18.57
N ILE A 126 23.88 -7.03 -17.53
CA ILE A 126 24.69 -6.37 -16.50
C ILE A 126 25.06 -7.34 -15.37
N VAL A 127 24.18 -8.25 -14.96
CA VAL A 127 24.40 -9.13 -13.78
C VAL A 127 25.71 -9.94 -13.88
N PRO A 128 26.08 -10.55 -15.02
CA PRO A 128 27.36 -11.27 -15.14
C PRO A 128 28.59 -10.39 -14.92
N GLN A 129 28.50 -9.09 -15.25
CA GLN A 129 29.60 -8.13 -15.14
C GLN A 129 29.62 -7.44 -13.77
N LEU A 130 28.46 -7.32 -13.12
CA LEU A 130 28.29 -6.57 -11.88
C LEU A 130 29.15 -7.14 -10.74
N PHE A 131 29.20 -8.47 -10.61
CA PHE A 131 29.98 -9.14 -9.57
C PHE A 131 31.50 -9.03 -9.77
N SER A 132 31.97 -8.72 -10.99
CA SER A 132 33.40 -8.47 -11.20
C SER A 132 33.87 -7.16 -10.54
N ARG A 133 32.95 -6.21 -10.38
CA ARG A 133 33.16 -4.89 -9.78
C ARG A 133 33.13 -4.90 -8.24
N PHE A 134 32.50 -5.91 -7.63
CA PHE A 134 32.39 -6.08 -6.19
C PHE A 134 33.35 -7.12 -5.61
N LYS A 135 34.39 -7.54 -6.35
CA LYS A 135 35.50 -8.30 -5.76
C LYS A 135 36.15 -7.42 -4.69
N THR A 136 35.75 -7.64 -3.45
CA THR A 136 36.45 -7.16 -2.26
C THR A 136 37.81 -7.85 -2.23
N ASN A 137 38.87 -7.04 -2.13
CA ASN A 137 40.21 -7.55 -1.79
C ASN A 137 40.18 -8.29 -0.46
#